data_AF-A0A6A3Q4D9-F1
#
_entry.id   AF-A0A6A3Q4D9-F1
#
_cell.length_a   1.000
_cell.length_b   1.000
_cell.length_c   1.000
_cell.angle_alpha   90.00
_cell.angle_beta   90.00
_cell.angle_gamma   90.00
#
_symmetry.space_group_name_H-M   'P 1'
#
loop_
_entity.id
_entity.type
_entity.pdbx_description
1 polymer ?
#
loop_
_entity_poly.entity_id
_entity_poly.type
_entity_poly.pdbx_seq_one_letter_code
_entity_poly.pdbx_strand_id
1 'polypeptide(L)'
;MVLGGLIHDSKMTKEKLSSWVKSGGTIETVGARLGLQQGLSLEKNAEHMNYEALVKFIRMKFEAENAGKQLPYAEFGTGLQNKEKTKNFLAGQLIAGSSVENVGKYLGVWGLPLNQQRIHANWRAFKRYSKMYAEYQKLMKPIRFSYIGSGYQTEEKTKDIMLKWAMAKRRFADVKQSLGLTGLSGQQLTEHVNYEALQLFKGYVEDVKRLGAAENKGMGRQPLKEGGGCKERKNVRTSTTFETRLAVIKHFEESGDMAATVVRFFPALSVQAKHSKKRVVYGWIKDREKIESACDSCIVVWLRSMQKLGVPVTGTMLSEHALDVAKELGIDSALFTASVTWRKSFLKRHKLAM
;
A
#
# COMPACT_ATOMS: atom_id res chain seq x y z
N MET A 1 -23.75 -0.76 -25.46
CA MET A 1 -25.15 -1.22 -25.36
C MET A 1 -25.45 -1.98 -26.63
N VAL A 2 -26.09 -3.13 -26.57
CA VAL A 2 -26.54 -3.90 -27.74
C VAL A 2 -28.03 -3.73 -27.92
N LEU A 3 -28.48 -3.16 -29.03
CA LEU A 3 -29.91 -3.01 -29.34
C LEU A 3 -30.18 -3.55 -30.73
N GLY A 4 -31.16 -4.44 -30.88
CA GLY A 4 -31.50 -5.03 -32.18
C GLY A 4 -30.31 -5.72 -32.86
N GLY A 5 -29.41 -6.34 -32.09
CA GLY A 5 -28.19 -6.99 -32.60
C GLY A 5 -27.02 -6.05 -32.90
N LEU A 6 -27.18 -4.73 -32.80
CA LEU A 6 -26.12 -3.75 -33.06
C LEU A 6 -25.40 -3.33 -31.78
N ILE A 7 -24.06 -3.38 -31.80
CA ILE A 7 -23.21 -2.87 -30.72
C ILE A 7 -23.07 -1.35 -30.87
N HIS A 8 -23.66 -0.60 -29.95
CA HIS A 8 -23.48 0.84 -29.84
C HIS A 8 -22.25 1.18 -28.99
N ASP A 9 -21.43 2.11 -29.50
CA ASP A 9 -20.33 2.70 -28.76
C ASP A 9 -20.81 3.59 -27.58
N SER A 10 -19.86 4.12 -26.80
CA SER A 10 -20.17 4.92 -25.62
C SER A 10 -20.92 6.24 -25.92
N LYS A 11 -20.61 6.87 -27.07
CA LYS A 11 -21.19 8.15 -27.50
C LYS A 11 -22.62 7.94 -27.98
N MET A 12 -22.82 7.00 -28.91
CA MET A 12 -24.14 6.60 -29.41
C MET A 12 -25.05 6.11 -28.28
N THR A 13 -24.49 5.31 -27.35
CA THR A 13 -25.24 4.87 -26.17
C THR A 13 -25.70 6.09 -25.36
N LYS A 14 -24.82 7.07 -25.10
CA LYS A 14 -25.20 8.28 -24.34
C LYS A 14 -26.29 9.08 -25.05
N GLU A 15 -26.16 9.30 -26.35
CA GLU A 15 -27.15 10.06 -27.14
C GLU A 15 -28.53 9.40 -27.13
N LYS A 16 -28.57 8.08 -27.30
CA LYS A 16 -29.83 7.32 -27.29
C LYS A 16 -30.50 7.28 -25.92
N LEU A 17 -29.72 7.12 -24.85
CA LEU A 17 -30.27 7.23 -23.49
C LEU A 17 -30.76 8.66 -23.20
N SER A 18 -30.07 9.69 -23.67
CA SER A 18 -30.51 11.09 -23.54
C SER A 18 -31.85 11.33 -24.22
N SER A 19 -32.07 10.78 -25.41
CA SER A 19 -33.35 10.92 -26.10
C SER A 19 -34.47 10.23 -25.33
N TRP A 20 -34.22 9.06 -24.74
CA TRP A 20 -35.19 8.38 -23.89
C TRP A 20 -35.54 9.16 -22.63
N VAL A 21 -34.57 9.83 -22.01
CA VAL A 21 -34.82 10.73 -20.87
C VAL A 21 -35.72 11.89 -21.30
N LYS A 22 -35.39 12.56 -22.42
CA LYS A 22 -36.19 13.66 -22.96
C LYS A 22 -37.61 13.25 -23.32
N SER A 23 -37.81 12.02 -23.80
CA SER A 23 -39.13 11.47 -24.11
C SER A 23 -39.93 11.01 -22.89
N GLY A 24 -39.42 11.22 -21.66
CA GLY A 24 -40.11 10.82 -20.43
C GLY A 24 -40.09 9.32 -20.14
N GLY A 25 -39.09 8.58 -20.63
CA GLY A 25 -38.96 7.15 -20.37
C GLY A 25 -38.95 6.83 -18.86
N THR A 26 -39.55 5.70 -18.51
CA THR A 26 -39.51 5.11 -17.17
C THR A 26 -38.43 4.03 -17.09
N ILE A 27 -38.08 3.59 -15.88
CA ILE A 27 -37.09 2.53 -15.67
C ILE A 27 -37.58 1.21 -16.31
N GLU A 28 -38.87 0.94 -16.21
CA GLU A 28 -39.53 -0.27 -16.72
C GLU A 28 -39.56 -0.27 -18.25
N THR A 29 -39.99 0.84 -18.85
CA THR A 29 -40.09 0.98 -20.31
C THR A 29 -38.72 0.96 -20.99
N VAL A 30 -37.71 1.59 -20.39
CA VAL A 30 -36.34 1.54 -20.90
C VAL A 30 -35.69 0.18 -20.63
N GLY A 31 -35.95 -0.43 -19.49
CA GLY A 31 -35.49 -1.79 -19.21
C GLY A 31 -35.98 -2.79 -20.24
N ALA A 32 -37.28 -2.74 -20.57
CA ALA A 32 -37.87 -3.55 -21.63
C ALA A 32 -37.22 -3.30 -23.00
N ARG A 33 -36.99 -2.03 -23.38
CA ARG A 33 -36.27 -1.67 -24.62
C ARG A 33 -34.84 -2.22 -24.67
N LEU A 34 -34.20 -2.34 -23.53
CA LEU A 34 -32.85 -2.89 -23.39
C LEU A 34 -32.83 -4.43 -23.35
N GLY A 35 -33.98 -5.09 -23.46
CA GLY A 35 -34.11 -6.54 -23.39
C GLY A 35 -34.00 -7.12 -21.98
N LEU A 36 -34.12 -6.28 -20.94
CA LEU A 36 -34.12 -6.76 -19.55
C LEU A 36 -35.46 -7.40 -19.23
N GLN A 37 -35.44 -8.52 -18.51
CA GLN A 37 -36.65 -9.27 -18.20
C GLN A 37 -37.53 -8.47 -17.23
N GLN A 38 -38.79 -8.23 -17.62
CA GLN A 38 -39.79 -7.60 -16.77
C GLN A 38 -40.13 -8.51 -15.57
N GLY A 39 -40.33 -7.90 -14.39
CA GLY A 39 -40.68 -8.62 -13.16
C GLY A 39 -39.50 -9.35 -12.48
N LEU A 40 -38.31 -9.41 -13.09
CA LEU A 40 -37.11 -9.87 -12.41
C LEU A 40 -36.54 -8.79 -11.49
N SER A 41 -36.01 -9.23 -10.34
CA SER A 41 -35.26 -8.34 -9.45
C SER A 41 -34.07 -7.71 -10.18
N LEU A 42 -33.68 -6.51 -9.74
CA LEU A 42 -32.48 -5.81 -10.21
C LEU A 42 -31.20 -6.68 -10.09
N GLU A 43 -31.21 -7.72 -9.25
CA GLU A 43 -30.12 -8.68 -9.05
C GLU A 43 -29.98 -9.62 -10.23
N LYS A 44 -31.08 -10.25 -10.66
CA LYS A 44 -31.06 -11.20 -11.78
C LYS A 44 -30.78 -10.52 -13.12
N ASN A 45 -31.14 -9.24 -13.25
CA ASN A 45 -30.85 -8.44 -14.44
C ASN A 45 -29.40 -7.92 -14.51
N ALA A 46 -28.59 -8.05 -13.45
CA ALA A 46 -27.25 -7.46 -13.37
C ALA A 46 -26.22 -8.12 -14.32
N GLU A 47 -26.45 -9.37 -14.69
CA GLU A 47 -25.59 -10.15 -15.61
C GLU A 47 -25.90 -9.85 -17.09
N HIS A 48 -26.99 -9.14 -17.37
CA HIS A 48 -27.38 -8.82 -18.73
C HIS A 48 -26.44 -7.80 -19.37
N MET A 49 -26.06 -8.01 -20.63
CA MET A 49 -25.11 -7.17 -21.36
C MET A 49 -25.51 -5.68 -21.45
N ASN A 50 -26.79 -5.37 -21.30
CA ASN A 50 -27.35 -4.02 -21.33
C ASN A 50 -27.64 -3.40 -19.96
N TYR A 51 -27.38 -4.10 -18.86
CA TYR A 51 -27.67 -3.59 -17.52
C TYR A 51 -26.97 -2.26 -17.24
N GLU A 52 -25.71 -2.11 -17.68
CA GLU A 52 -24.98 -0.84 -17.59
C GLU A 52 -25.70 0.33 -18.27
N ALA A 53 -26.38 0.07 -19.39
CA ALA A 53 -27.12 1.08 -20.11
C ALA A 53 -28.36 1.52 -19.33
N LEU A 54 -29.04 0.59 -18.64
CA LEU A 54 -30.15 0.93 -17.74
C LEU A 54 -29.66 1.76 -16.55
N VAL A 55 -28.57 1.36 -15.88
CA VAL A 55 -28.00 2.14 -14.76
C VAL A 55 -27.62 3.55 -15.22
N LYS A 56 -27.04 3.68 -16.42
CA LYS A 56 -26.71 4.98 -17.02
C LYS A 56 -27.98 5.79 -17.32
N PHE A 57 -29.06 5.16 -17.80
CA PHE A 57 -30.34 5.81 -18.03
C PHE A 57 -30.98 6.35 -16.75
N ILE A 58 -31.11 5.51 -15.71
CA ILE A 58 -31.67 5.88 -14.40
C ILE A 58 -30.97 7.14 -13.88
N ARG A 59 -29.63 7.16 -13.98
CA ARG A 59 -28.84 8.32 -13.57
C ARG A 59 -29.09 9.55 -14.45
N MET A 60 -29.13 9.41 -15.77
CA MET A 60 -29.37 10.55 -16.66
C MET A 60 -30.77 11.15 -16.45
N LYS A 61 -31.76 10.31 -16.15
CA LYS A 61 -33.10 10.73 -15.75
C LYS A 61 -33.07 11.54 -14.45
N PHE A 62 -32.42 11.02 -13.41
CA PHE A 62 -32.23 11.74 -12.15
C PHE A 62 -31.50 13.08 -12.32
N GLU A 63 -30.43 13.11 -13.12
CA GLU A 63 -29.67 14.34 -13.42
C GLU A 63 -30.54 15.38 -14.15
N ALA A 64 -31.41 14.95 -15.06
CA ALA A 64 -32.32 15.82 -15.80
C ALA A 64 -33.45 16.38 -14.92
N GLU A 65 -34.05 15.54 -14.06
CA GLU A 65 -35.11 15.93 -13.11
C GLU A 65 -34.61 16.93 -12.05
N ASN A 66 -33.30 16.97 -11.82
CA ASN A 66 -32.64 17.86 -10.88
C ASN A 66 -31.73 18.90 -11.58
N ALA A 67 -31.95 19.15 -12.87
CA ALA A 67 -31.20 20.16 -13.62
C ALA A 67 -31.38 21.56 -12.98
N GLY A 68 -30.29 22.31 -12.88
CA GLY A 68 -30.26 23.62 -12.21
C GLY A 68 -30.12 23.57 -10.69
N LYS A 69 -30.23 22.38 -10.05
CA LYS A 69 -29.92 22.20 -8.62
C LYS A 69 -28.47 21.74 -8.43
N GLN A 70 -27.83 22.12 -7.33
CA GLN A 70 -26.55 21.53 -6.94
C GLN A 70 -26.80 20.05 -6.57
N LEU A 71 -26.46 19.13 -7.48
CA LEU A 71 -26.70 17.71 -7.28
C LEU A 71 -25.86 17.18 -6.10
N PRO A 72 -26.47 16.45 -5.15
CA PRO A 72 -25.69 15.71 -4.17
C PRO A 72 -24.81 14.67 -4.88
N TYR A 73 -23.56 14.59 -4.46
CA TYR A 73 -22.57 13.63 -4.96
C TYR A 73 -22.60 12.33 -4.16
N ALA A 74 -22.93 12.43 -2.87
CA ALA A 74 -23.05 11.35 -1.91
C ALA A 74 -23.90 11.83 -0.73
N GLU A 75 -24.39 10.91 0.09
CA GLU A 75 -25.18 11.13 1.30
C GLU A 75 -24.48 10.46 2.48
N PHE A 76 -23.93 11.24 3.40
CA PHE A 76 -23.28 10.73 4.61
C PHE A 76 -23.14 11.82 5.67
N GLY A 77 -23.01 11.44 6.94
CA GLY A 77 -22.94 12.38 8.06
C GLY A 77 -24.25 13.17 8.20
N THR A 78 -24.19 14.49 8.05
CA THR A 78 -25.35 15.40 8.21
C THR A 78 -26.25 15.47 6.96
N GLY A 79 -26.19 14.47 6.06
CA GLY A 79 -27.03 14.37 4.87
C GLY A 79 -26.27 14.54 3.54
N LEU A 80 -26.92 15.20 2.58
CA LEU A 80 -26.45 15.34 1.21
C LEU A 80 -25.15 16.16 1.09
N GLN A 81 -24.13 15.59 0.45
CA GLN A 81 -22.80 16.17 0.27
C GLN A 81 -22.54 16.50 -1.19
N ASN A 82 -21.92 17.66 -1.45
CA ASN A 82 -21.47 18.00 -2.80
C ASN A 82 -20.16 17.27 -3.16
N LYS A 83 -19.74 17.40 -4.43
CA LYS A 83 -18.54 16.73 -4.96
C LYS A 83 -17.27 17.11 -4.22
N GLU A 84 -17.12 18.37 -3.84
CA GLU A 84 -15.90 18.88 -3.19
C GLU A 84 -15.79 18.38 -1.75
N LYS A 85 -16.87 18.50 -0.97
CA LYS A 85 -16.94 17.93 0.39
C LYS A 85 -16.69 16.42 0.37
N THR A 86 -17.25 15.72 -0.61
CA THR A 86 -17.00 14.28 -0.76
C THR A 86 -15.54 13.99 -1.09
N LYS A 87 -14.92 14.75 -2.00
CA LYS A 87 -13.50 14.58 -2.34
C LYS A 87 -12.61 14.78 -1.10
N ASN A 88 -12.88 15.81 -0.31
CA ASN A 88 -12.10 16.13 0.89
C ASN A 88 -12.28 15.08 1.99
N PHE A 89 -13.50 14.59 2.19
CA PHE A 89 -13.76 13.46 3.08
C PHE A 89 -12.96 12.22 2.67
N LEU A 90 -13.04 11.81 1.40
CA LEU A 90 -12.34 10.62 0.90
C LEU A 90 -10.81 10.76 0.98
N ALA A 91 -10.29 11.96 0.72
CA ALA A 91 -8.89 12.30 0.92
C ALA A 91 -8.46 12.09 2.38
N GLY A 92 -9.24 12.61 3.34
CA GLY A 92 -8.99 12.40 4.76
C GLY A 92 -9.00 10.93 5.15
N GLN A 93 -9.93 10.13 4.62
CA GLN A 93 -9.97 8.69 4.86
C GLN A 93 -8.73 7.96 4.32
N LEU A 94 -8.19 8.39 3.18
CA LEU A 94 -6.96 7.81 2.63
C LEU A 94 -5.74 8.14 3.49
N ILE A 95 -5.64 9.40 3.96
CA ILE A 95 -4.57 9.86 4.84
C ILE A 95 -4.60 9.11 6.17
N ALA A 96 -5.79 8.90 6.74
CA ALA A 96 -5.99 8.11 7.95
C ALA A 96 -5.73 6.60 7.75
N GLY A 97 -5.35 6.16 6.55
CA GLY A 97 -5.05 4.75 6.26
C GLY A 97 -6.27 3.83 6.34
N SER A 98 -7.50 4.36 6.23
CA SER A 98 -8.71 3.55 6.30
C SER A 98 -8.76 2.53 5.17
N SER A 99 -9.28 1.33 5.43
CA SER A 99 -9.44 0.31 4.39
C SER A 99 -10.61 0.65 3.47
N VAL A 100 -10.62 0.08 2.25
CA VAL A 100 -11.77 0.16 1.34
C VAL A 100 -13.03 -0.37 2.00
N GLU A 101 -12.91 -1.44 2.79
CA GLU A 101 -14.00 -2.00 3.57
C GLU A 101 -14.55 -0.99 4.59
N ASN A 102 -13.70 -0.36 5.39
CA ASN A 102 -14.13 0.58 6.43
C ASN A 102 -14.87 1.78 5.84
N VAL A 103 -14.32 2.36 4.76
CA VAL A 103 -14.98 3.47 4.06
C VAL A 103 -16.27 3.01 3.38
N GLY A 104 -16.29 1.81 2.80
CA GLY A 104 -17.50 1.24 2.22
C GLY A 104 -18.61 1.00 3.24
N LYS A 105 -18.27 0.51 4.43
CA LYS A 105 -19.20 0.34 5.56
C LYS A 105 -19.76 1.69 6.01
N TYR A 106 -18.89 2.69 6.19
CA TYR A 106 -19.31 4.04 6.54
C TYR A 106 -20.27 4.65 5.50
N LEU A 107 -20.01 4.42 4.21
CA LEU A 107 -20.86 4.87 3.12
C LEU A 107 -22.13 4.03 2.94
N GLY A 108 -22.35 2.98 3.72
CA GLY A 108 -23.51 2.08 3.59
C GLY A 108 -23.51 1.23 2.31
N VAL A 109 -22.39 1.19 1.57
CA VAL A 109 -22.29 0.46 0.30
C VAL A 109 -21.76 -0.96 0.54
N TRP A 110 -20.88 -1.14 1.51
CA TRP A 110 -20.22 -2.43 1.74
C TRP A 110 -21.20 -3.48 2.27
N GLY A 111 -21.08 -4.72 1.78
CA GLY A 111 -21.95 -5.83 2.18
C GLY A 111 -23.27 -5.94 1.40
N LEU A 112 -23.65 -4.92 0.63
CA LEU A 112 -24.80 -5.01 -0.27
C LEU A 112 -24.46 -5.89 -1.51
N PRO A 113 -25.44 -6.57 -2.12
CA PRO A 113 -25.29 -7.19 -3.43
C PRO A 113 -24.79 -6.18 -4.50
N LEU A 114 -23.95 -6.62 -5.44
CA LEU A 114 -23.24 -5.72 -6.37
C LEU A 114 -24.16 -4.77 -7.15
N ASN A 115 -25.31 -5.27 -7.58
CA ASN A 115 -26.34 -4.49 -8.26
C ASN A 115 -26.99 -3.44 -7.35
N GLN A 116 -27.19 -3.74 -6.06
CA GLN A 116 -27.68 -2.78 -5.06
C GLN A 116 -26.61 -1.73 -4.75
N GLN A 117 -25.34 -2.13 -4.65
CA GLN A 117 -24.22 -1.19 -4.51
C GLN A 117 -24.19 -0.19 -5.65
N ARG A 118 -24.48 -0.62 -6.89
CA ARG A 118 -24.38 0.22 -8.10
C ARG A 118 -25.42 1.30 -8.22
N ILE A 119 -26.60 1.08 -7.65
CA ILE A 119 -27.69 2.06 -7.59
C ILE A 119 -27.69 2.87 -6.30
N HIS A 120 -26.85 2.51 -5.32
CA HIS A 120 -26.73 3.21 -4.05
C HIS A 120 -26.28 4.67 -4.23
N ALA A 121 -26.84 5.60 -3.46
CA ALA A 121 -26.52 7.03 -3.51
C ALA A 121 -25.00 7.30 -3.36
N ASN A 122 -24.33 6.50 -2.52
CA ASN A 122 -22.89 6.60 -2.26
C ASN A 122 -21.98 5.79 -3.18
N TRP A 123 -22.53 5.07 -4.18
CA TRP A 123 -21.73 4.22 -5.07
C TRP A 123 -20.56 4.97 -5.71
N ARG A 124 -20.80 6.20 -6.16
CA ARG A 124 -19.79 7.03 -6.83
C ARG A 124 -18.64 7.38 -5.89
N ALA A 125 -18.95 7.72 -4.64
CA ALA A 125 -17.96 8.01 -3.62
C ALA A 125 -17.14 6.74 -3.28
N PHE A 126 -17.82 5.62 -3.05
CA PHE A 126 -17.18 4.35 -2.77
C PHE A 126 -16.26 3.87 -3.91
N LYS A 127 -16.74 3.92 -5.15
CA LYS A 127 -15.95 3.56 -6.35
C LYS A 127 -14.74 4.48 -6.52
N ARG A 128 -14.91 5.78 -6.26
CA ARG A 128 -13.82 6.76 -6.30
C ARG A 128 -12.76 6.44 -5.26
N TYR A 129 -13.18 6.16 -4.02
CA TYR A 129 -12.26 5.79 -2.94
C TYR A 129 -11.52 4.50 -3.25
N SER A 130 -12.23 3.46 -3.69
CA SER A 130 -11.65 2.16 -4.06
C SER A 130 -10.57 2.32 -5.12
N LYS A 131 -10.82 3.13 -6.16
CA LYS A 131 -9.82 3.43 -7.19
C LYS A 131 -8.61 4.18 -6.63
N MET A 132 -8.86 5.23 -5.85
CA MET A 132 -7.81 6.06 -5.25
C MET A 132 -6.93 5.22 -4.30
N TYR A 133 -7.52 4.35 -3.49
CA TYR A 133 -6.83 3.42 -2.61
C TYR A 133 -5.97 2.42 -3.39
N ALA A 134 -6.51 1.82 -4.46
CA ALA A 134 -5.74 0.90 -5.30
C ALA A 134 -4.54 1.58 -5.97
N GLU A 135 -4.70 2.83 -6.44
CA GLU A 135 -3.59 3.62 -6.98
C GLU A 135 -2.56 3.97 -5.91
N TYR A 136 -3.00 4.34 -4.70
CA TYR A 136 -2.13 4.58 -3.56
C TYR A 136 -1.30 3.34 -3.20
N GLN A 137 -1.92 2.16 -3.08
CA GLN A 137 -1.21 0.91 -2.80
C GLN A 137 -0.12 0.63 -3.84
N LYS A 138 -0.40 0.85 -5.13
CA LYS A 138 0.60 0.70 -6.21
C LYS A 138 1.79 1.65 -6.05
N LEU A 139 1.55 2.89 -5.65
CA LEU A 139 2.60 3.89 -5.46
C LEU A 139 3.45 3.60 -4.22
N MET A 140 2.84 3.05 -3.17
CA MET A 140 3.53 2.67 -1.93
C MET A 140 4.25 1.33 -2.03
N LYS A 141 3.86 0.46 -2.96
CA LYS A 141 4.40 -0.91 -3.11
C LYS A 141 5.94 -1.01 -3.10
N PRO A 142 6.72 -0.14 -3.76
CA PRO A 142 8.18 -0.25 -3.75
C PRO A 142 8.81 -0.11 -2.35
N ILE A 143 8.19 0.69 -1.48
CA ILE A 143 8.69 0.98 -0.12
C ILE A 143 8.02 0.13 0.96
N ARG A 144 6.78 -0.34 0.72
CA ARG A 144 6.01 -1.24 1.60
C ARG A 144 5.73 -2.55 0.87
N PHE A 145 6.79 -3.23 0.45
CA PHE A 145 6.68 -4.42 -0.39
C PHE A 145 6.34 -5.67 0.43
N SER A 146 6.94 -5.82 1.60
CA SER A 146 6.65 -6.92 2.53
C SER A 146 6.72 -6.42 3.97
N TYR A 147 6.02 -7.06 4.89
CA TYR A 147 6.09 -6.83 6.32
C TYR A 147 6.82 -7.99 6.99
N ILE A 148 8.06 -7.78 7.42
CA ILE A 148 8.92 -8.84 7.98
C ILE A 148 9.39 -8.40 9.36
N GLY A 149 9.17 -9.24 10.36
CA GLY A 149 9.47 -8.91 11.75
C GLY A 149 8.52 -7.82 12.27
N SER A 150 9.07 -6.67 12.64
CA SER A 150 8.31 -5.56 13.23
C SER A 150 7.97 -4.43 12.26
N GLY A 151 8.29 -4.56 10.96
CA GLY A 151 8.09 -3.45 10.02
C GLY A 151 8.14 -3.79 8.54
N TYR A 152 7.71 -2.81 7.74
CA TYR A 152 7.75 -2.88 6.28
C TYR A 152 9.19 -2.88 5.75
N GLN A 153 9.39 -3.61 4.65
CA GLN A 153 10.62 -3.71 3.91
C GLN A 153 10.39 -3.24 2.47
N THR A 154 11.40 -2.60 1.89
CA THR A 154 11.43 -2.26 0.47
C THR A 154 11.48 -3.52 -0.40
N GLU A 155 11.12 -3.39 -1.67
CA GLU A 155 11.21 -4.50 -2.62
C GLU A 155 12.65 -5.03 -2.74
N GLU A 156 13.64 -4.15 -2.86
CA GLU A 156 15.06 -4.51 -2.95
C GLU A 156 15.53 -5.31 -1.73
N LYS A 157 15.19 -4.83 -0.53
CA LYS A 157 15.56 -5.50 0.72
C LYS A 157 14.84 -6.84 0.87
N THR A 158 13.59 -6.91 0.44
CA THR A 158 12.83 -8.17 0.43
C THR A 158 13.50 -9.19 -0.50
N LYS A 159 13.87 -8.78 -1.72
CA LYS A 159 14.58 -9.64 -2.68
C LYS A 159 15.88 -10.19 -2.09
N ASP A 160 16.69 -9.33 -1.47
CA ASP A 160 17.93 -9.73 -0.79
C ASP A 160 17.69 -10.74 0.35
N ILE A 161 16.67 -10.51 1.20
CA ILE A 161 16.32 -11.45 2.28
C ILE A 161 15.87 -12.80 1.71
N MET A 162 14.97 -12.79 0.72
CA MET A 162 14.45 -14.02 0.12
C MET A 162 15.56 -14.82 -0.57
N LEU A 163 16.47 -14.15 -1.30
CA LEU A 163 17.62 -14.78 -1.92
C LEU A 163 18.55 -15.41 -0.88
N LYS A 164 18.87 -14.70 0.20
CA LYS A 164 19.69 -15.23 1.30
C LYS A 164 19.06 -16.46 1.94
N TRP A 165 17.75 -16.44 2.18
CA TRP A 165 17.03 -17.60 2.71
C TRP A 165 17.04 -18.79 1.75
N ALA A 166 16.92 -18.55 0.44
CA ALA A 166 16.98 -19.59 -0.58
C ALA A 166 18.37 -20.22 -0.66
N MET A 167 19.44 -19.41 -0.69
CA MET A 167 20.82 -19.89 -0.67
C MET A 167 21.15 -20.68 0.60
N ALA A 168 20.59 -20.27 1.74
CA ALA A 168 20.71 -20.99 3.02
C ALA A 168 19.84 -22.26 3.10
N LYS A 169 19.09 -22.59 2.03
CA LYS A 169 18.17 -23.74 1.96
C LYS A 169 17.20 -23.78 3.14
N ARG A 170 16.69 -22.63 3.60
CA ARG A 170 15.68 -22.57 4.66
C ARG A 170 14.44 -23.36 4.25
N ARG A 171 13.81 -24.05 5.21
CA ARG A 171 12.62 -24.84 4.94
C ARG A 171 11.46 -23.91 4.59
N PHE A 172 10.64 -24.35 3.65
CA PHE A 172 9.47 -23.59 3.19
C PHE A 172 8.49 -23.26 4.33
N ALA A 173 8.32 -24.17 5.29
CA ALA A 173 7.49 -23.96 6.47
C ALA A 173 8.01 -22.80 7.35
N ASP A 174 9.32 -22.76 7.63
CA ASP A 174 9.96 -21.72 8.44
C ASP A 174 9.86 -20.34 7.77
N VAL A 175 9.97 -20.30 6.44
CA VAL A 175 9.79 -19.08 5.65
C VAL A 175 8.35 -18.60 5.71
N LYS A 176 7.37 -19.49 5.54
CA LYS A 176 5.94 -19.16 5.72
C LYS A 176 5.67 -18.61 7.13
N GLN A 177 6.24 -19.22 8.16
CA GLN A 177 6.12 -18.74 9.54
C GLN A 177 6.74 -17.34 9.70
N SER A 178 7.96 -17.14 9.20
CA SER A 178 8.68 -15.86 9.27
C SER A 178 7.95 -14.72 8.53
N LEU A 179 7.14 -15.07 7.52
CA LEU A 179 6.31 -14.14 6.76
C LEU A 179 4.88 -14.01 7.31
N GLY A 180 4.54 -14.66 8.42
CA GLY A 180 3.19 -14.61 9.00
C GLY A 180 2.11 -15.27 8.13
N LEU A 181 2.49 -16.20 7.25
CA LEU A 181 1.59 -16.83 6.27
C LEU A 181 1.08 -18.21 6.73
N THR A 182 1.30 -18.57 7.99
CA THR A 182 0.91 -19.88 8.53
C THR A 182 -0.59 -19.92 8.77
N GLY A 183 -1.26 -20.98 8.31
CA GLY A 183 -2.72 -21.15 8.50
C GLY A 183 -3.61 -20.38 7.53
N LEU A 184 -3.05 -19.54 6.64
CA LEU A 184 -3.85 -18.84 5.62
C LEU A 184 -4.29 -19.79 4.50
N SER A 185 -5.59 -19.78 4.19
CA SER A 185 -6.18 -20.52 3.07
C SER A 185 -6.02 -19.78 1.73
N GLY A 186 -6.25 -20.46 0.60
CA GLY A 186 -5.96 -20.00 -0.77
C GLY A 186 -6.11 -18.49 -1.02
N GLN A 187 -7.32 -17.94 -0.89
CA GLN A 187 -7.58 -16.52 -1.15
C GLN A 187 -6.89 -15.60 -0.13
N GLN A 188 -6.98 -15.94 1.16
CA GLN A 188 -6.33 -15.17 2.23
C GLN A 188 -4.82 -15.10 2.02
N LEU A 189 -4.22 -16.19 1.52
CA LEU A 189 -2.80 -16.25 1.21
C LEU A 189 -2.45 -15.34 0.03
N THR A 190 -3.25 -15.32 -1.04
CA THR A 190 -2.98 -14.49 -2.24
C THR A 190 -3.18 -13.00 -2.02
N GLU A 191 -4.07 -12.61 -1.10
CA GLU A 191 -4.36 -11.22 -0.78
C GLU A 191 -3.41 -10.65 0.29
N HIS A 192 -2.62 -11.49 0.95
CA HIS A 192 -1.73 -11.08 2.01
C HIS A 192 -0.52 -10.29 1.48
N VAL A 193 -0.11 -9.23 2.20
CA VAL A 193 1.02 -8.36 1.83
C VAL A 193 2.34 -9.12 1.56
N ASN A 194 2.58 -10.21 2.30
CA ASN A 194 3.78 -11.04 2.15
C ASN A 194 3.70 -12.13 1.09
N TYR A 195 2.59 -12.25 0.36
CA TYR A 195 2.43 -13.28 -0.66
C TYR A 195 3.49 -13.20 -1.75
N GLU A 196 3.75 -11.99 -2.26
CA GLU A 196 4.75 -11.77 -3.31
C GLU A 196 6.16 -12.11 -2.82
N ALA A 197 6.49 -11.81 -1.56
CA ALA A 197 7.76 -12.22 -0.95
C ALA A 197 7.92 -13.75 -0.92
N LEU A 198 6.84 -14.49 -0.61
CA LEU A 198 6.86 -15.95 -0.66
C LEU A 198 7.08 -16.49 -2.09
N GLN A 199 6.51 -15.83 -3.10
CA GLN A 199 6.74 -16.20 -4.50
C GLN A 199 8.19 -15.93 -4.94
N LEU A 200 8.77 -14.80 -4.54
CA LEU A 200 10.20 -14.51 -4.77
C LEU A 200 11.09 -15.60 -4.18
N PHE A 201 10.83 -16.01 -2.93
CA PHE A 201 11.58 -17.11 -2.30
C PHE A 201 11.50 -18.41 -3.10
N LYS A 202 10.30 -18.82 -3.54
CA LYS A 202 10.13 -20.02 -4.37
C LYS A 202 10.93 -19.93 -5.68
N GLY A 203 10.87 -18.78 -6.36
CA GLY A 203 11.64 -18.54 -7.57
C GLY A 203 13.14 -18.71 -7.33
N TYR A 204 13.68 -18.04 -6.30
CA TYR A 204 15.10 -18.15 -5.97
C TYR A 204 15.53 -19.55 -5.55
N VAL A 205 14.67 -20.34 -4.89
CA VAL A 205 14.97 -21.75 -4.60
C VAL A 205 15.15 -22.54 -5.90
N GLU A 206 14.31 -22.32 -6.91
CA GLU A 206 14.45 -22.97 -8.21
C GLU A 206 15.70 -22.49 -8.97
N ASP A 207 16.01 -21.20 -8.93
CA ASP A 207 17.21 -20.65 -9.55
C ASP A 207 18.49 -21.22 -8.92
N VAL A 208 18.55 -21.28 -7.57
CA VAL A 208 19.69 -21.86 -6.84
C VAL A 208 19.86 -23.35 -7.17
N LYS A 209 18.76 -24.11 -7.31
CA LYS A 209 18.82 -25.51 -7.75
C LYS A 209 19.39 -25.64 -9.17
N ARG A 210 18.93 -24.80 -10.11
CA ARG A 210 19.42 -24.82 -11.51
C ARG A 210 20.91 -24.51 -11.59
N LEU A 211 21.37 -23.49 -10.86
CA LEU A 211 22.78 -23.12 -10.84
C LEU A 211 23.67 -24.23 -10.27
N GLY A 212 23.26 -24.87 -9.16
CA GLY A 212 23.99 -26.01 -8.61
C GLY A 212 23.98 -27.25 -9.51
N ALA A 213 22.90 -27.48 -10.25
CA ALA A 213 22.84 -28.58 -11.23
C ALA A 213 23.72 -28.32 -12.46
N ALA A 214 23.87 -27.06 -12.89
CA ALA A 214 24.77 -26.67 -13.97
C ALA A 214 26.25 -26.81 -13.55
N GLU A 215 26.58 -26.46 -12.30
CA GLU A 215 27.92 -26.64 -11.72
C GLU A 215 28.29 -28.13 -11.62
N ASN A 216 27.37 -28.99 -11.19
CA ASN A 216 27.56 -30.44 -11.14
C ASN A 216 27.65 -31.11 -12.53
N LYS A 217 27.08 -30.50 -13.59
CA LYS A 217 27.23 -30.98 -14.98
C LYS A 217 28.54 -30.51 -15.64
N GLY A 218 29.25 -29.54 -15.04
CA GLY A 218 30.39 -28.85 -15.64
C GLY A 218 31.78 -29.29 -15.19
N MET A 219 31.93 -30.17 -14.18
CA MET A 219 33.26 -30.54 -13.67
C MET A 219 33.41 -32.01 -13.29
N GLY A 220 34.05 -32.77 -14.19
CA GLY A 220 34.92 -33.89 -13.83
C GLY A 220 36.27 -33.37 -13.32
N ARG A 221 36.32 -32.85 -12.09
CA ARG A 221 37.57 -32.57 -11.38
C ARG A 221 37.50 -33.09 -9.95
N GLN A 222 38.60 -33.73 -9.53
CA GLN A 222 38.75 -34.57 -8.35
C GLN A 222 38.35 -33.90 -7.02
N PRO A 223 37.98 -34.68 -5.98
CA PRO A 223 37.63 -34.15 -4.66
C PRO A 223 38.84 -33.48 -4.02
N LEU A 224 38.63 -32.34 -3.33
CA LEU A 224 39.62 -31.82 -2.40
C LEU A 224 39.83 -32.82 -1.25
N LYS A 225 41.11 -33.04 -0.90
CA LYS A 225 41.57 -33.90 0.19
C LYS A 225 40.80 -33.62 1.50
N GLU A 226 40.55 -34.70 2.24
CA GLU A 226 39.96 -34.67 3.60
C GLU A 226 40.74 -33.70 4.51
N GLY A 227 40.07 -32.64 4.95
CA GLY A 227 40.61 -31.64 5.88
C GLY A 227 40.37 -30.17 5.51
N GLY A 228 39.95 -29.87 4.28
CA GLY A 228 39.74 -28.51 3.78
C GLY A 228 38.33 -27.95 3.93
N GLY A 229 37.69 -28.07 5.09
CA GLY A 229 36.34 -27.48 5.31
C GLY A 229 36.38 -25.97 5.54
N CYS A 230 35.45 -25.22 4.91
CA CYS A 230 35.20 -23.82 5.25
C CYS A 230 34.78 -23.71 6.72
N LYS A 231 35.62 -23.09 7.55
CA LYS A 231 35.35 -22.91 8.98
C LYS A 231 34.06 -22.11 9.17
N GLU A 232 33.21 -22.59 10.06
CA GLU A 232 31.94 -21.96 10.41
C GLU A 232 32.15 -20.49 10.81
N ARG A 233 31.40 -19.57 10.19
CA ARG A 233 31.50 -18.13 10.49
C ARG A 233 30.88 -17.88 11.87
N LYS A 234 31.74 -17.72 12.89
CA LYS A 234 31.37 -17.45 14.29
C LYS A 234 30.67 -16.09 14.55
N ASN A 235 30.45 -15.27 13.52
CA ASN A 235 29.88 -13.93 13.68
C ASN A 235 28.60 -13.77 12.85
N VAL A 236 27.47 -14.15 13.44
CA VAL A 236 26.15 -13.73 12.97
C VAL A 236 25.98 -12.26 13.34
N ARG A 237 26.24 -11.35 12.39
CA ARG A 237 26.01 -9.92 12.58
C ARG A 237 24.51 -9.66 12.69
N THR A 238 24.04 -9.23 13.87
CA THR A 238 22.72 -8.62 14.03
C THR A 238 22.71 -7.29 13.25
N SER A 239 21.90 -7.21 12.19
CA SER A 239 21.79 -6.00 11.37
C SER A 239 21.14 -4.88 12.17
N THR A 240 21.86 -3.77 12.38
CA THR A 240 21.29 -2.56 12.98
C THR A 240 20.59 -1.76 11.88
N THR A 241 19.29 -1.51 12.04
CA THR A 241 18.44 -0.82 11.06
C THR A 241 18.83 0.66 10.96
N PHE A 242 18.51 1.37 9.86
CA PHE A 242 18.89 2.78 9.70
C PHE A 242 18.31 3.67 10.80
N GLU A 243 17.21 3.25 11.37
CA GLU A 243 16.39 3.94 12.34
C GLU A 243 17.01 3.85 13.74
N THR A 244 17.48 2.65 14.12
CA THR A 244 18.32 2.50 15.32
C THR A 244 19.62 3.31 15.19
N ARG A 245 20.20 3.40 14.00
CA ARG A 245 21.40 4.23 13.78
C ARG A 245 21.10 5.71 13.99
N LEU A 246 19.98 6.20 13.47
CA LEU A 246 19.57 7.61 13.61
C LEU A 246 19.28 7.98 15.07
N ALA A 247 18.59 7.10 15.83
CA ALA A 247 18.32 7.31 17.25
C ALA A 247 19.61 7.38 18.09
N VAL A 248 20.59 6.52 17.77
CA VAL A 248 21.91 6.52 18.41
C VAL A 248 22.69 7.81 18.11
N ILE A 249 22.65 8.29 16.85
CA ILE A 249 23.30 9.56 16.46
C ILE A 249 22.72 10.74 17.25
N LYS A 250 21.39 10.86 17.30
CA LYS A 250 20.71 11.96 18.01
C LYS A 250 21.05 11.98 19.49
N HIS A 251 21.00 10.82 20.16
CA HIS A 251 21.31 10.76 21.58
C HIS A 251 22.77 11.14 21.88
N PHE A 252 23.71 10.78 21.00
CA PHE A 252 25.10 11.22 21.13
C PHE A 252 25.23 12.75 20.92
N GLU A 253 24.54 13.33 19.93
CA GLU A 253 24.54 14.79 19.70
C GLU A 253 23.98 15.55 20.92
N GLU A 254 22.94 15.03 21.58
CA GLU A 254 22.33 15.64 22.76
C GLU A 254 23.17 15.48 24.04
N SER A 255 23.75 14.30 24.25
CA SER A 255 24.48 13.98 25.49
C SER A 255 25.97 14.31 25.45
N GLY A 256 26.56 14.36 24.25
CA GLY A 256 28.01 14.42 24.05
C GLY A 256 28.77 13.16 24.50
N ASP A 257 28.10 12.16 25.07
CA ASP A 257 28.72 10.99 25.70
C ASP A 257 28.48 9.71 24.89
N MET A 258 29.53 9.30 24.16
CA MET A 258 29.55 8.08 23.36
C MET A 258 29.49 6.80 24.22
N ALA A 259 30.04 6.82 25.43
CA ALA A 259 30.02 5.68 26.33
C ALA A 259 28.60 5.44 26.88
N ALA A 260 27.96 6.49 27.40
CA ALA A 260 26.57 6.43 27.83
C ALA A 260 25.65 6.02 26.68
N THR A 261 25.87 6.59 25.48
CA THR A 261 25.09 6.27 24.29
C THR A 261 25.14 4.78 23.94
N VAL A 262 26.33 4.18 23.87
CA VAL A 262 26.46 2.76 23.54
C VAL A 262 25.88 1.85 24.63
N VAL A 263 26.03 2.20 25.90
CA VAL A 263 25.45 1.44 27.02
C VAL A 263 23.93 1.44 26.94
N ARG A 264 23.32 2.59 26.62
CA ARG A 264 21.87 2.75 26.49
C ARG A 264 21.29 1.91 25.35
N PHE A 265 21.85 2.01 24.15
CA PHE A 265 21.27 1.38 22.96
C PHE A 265 21.72 -0.07 22.73
N PHE A 266 22.84 -0.49 23.35
CA PHE A 266 23.37 -1.84 23.21
C PHE A 266 23.79 -2.44 24.58
N PRO A 267 22.86 -2.53 25.55
CA PRO A 267 23.18 -2.90 26.92
C PRO A 267 23.73 -4.32 27.05
N ALA A 268 23.22 -5.25 26.23
CA ALA A 268 23.58 -6.66 26.21
C ALA A 268 24.98 -6.96 25.61
N LEU A 269 25.69 -5.96 25.09
CA LEU A 269 27.04 -6.17 24.57
C LEU A 269 28.06 -6.29 25.70
N SER A 270 29.04 -7.17 25.51
CA SER A 270 30.23 -7.23 26.36
C SER A 270 31.02 -5.92 26.31
N VAL A 271 31.87 -5.69 27.31
CA VAL A 271 32.67 -4.45 27.42
C VAL A 271 33.52 -4.20 26.16
N GLN A 272 34.16 -5.25 25.65
CA GLN A 272 34.97 -5.20 24.43
C GLN A 272 34.11 -4.94 23.19
N ALA A 273 32.92 -5.55 23.09
CA ALA A 273 32.00 -5.32 21.98
C ALA A 273 31.41 -3.89 22.00
N LYS A 274 31.21 -3.31 23.20
CA LYS A 274 30.81 -1.90 23.36
C LYS A 274 31.89 -0.96 22.81
N HIS A 275 33.17 -1.23 23.05
CA HIS A 275 34.27 -0.47 22.44
C HIS A 275 34.24 -0.48 20.91
N SER A 276 34.07 -1.66 20.29
CA SER A 276 33.94 -1.75 18.83
C SER A 276 32.70 -1.04 18.31
N LYS A 277 31.58 -1.08 19.06
CA LYS A 277 30.33 -0.42 18.68
C LYS A 277 30.48 1.11 18.61
N LYS A 278 31.22 1.75 19.53
CA LYS A 278 31.51 3.21 19.47
C LYS A 278 32.07 3.64 18.12
N ARG A 279 33.03 2.89 17.57
CA ARG A 279 33.62 3.16 16.24
C ARG A 279 32.59 3.06 15.11
N VAL A 280 31.69 2.10 15.21
CA VAL A 280 30.59 1.93 14.25
C VAL A 280 29.61 3.11 14.34
N VAL A 281 29.32 3.60 15.55
CA VAL A 281 28.47 4.79 15.75
C VAL A 281 29.08 6.02 15.10
N TYR A 282 30.39 6.26 15.25
CA TYR A 282 31.06 7.35 14.51
C TYR A 282 30.95 7.19 12.98
N GLY A 283 31.02 5.96 12.47
CA GLY A 283 30.73 5.67 11.07
C GLY A 283 29.31 6.07 10.67
N TRP A 284 28.32 5.82 11.52
CA TRP A 284 26.93 6.24 11.29
C TRP A 284 26.76 7.77 11.33
N ILE A 285 27.43 8.45 12.26
CA ILE A 285 27.45 9.93 12.33
C ILE A 285 27.97 10.50 11.01
N LYS A 286 29.03 9.90 10.45
CA LYS A 286 29.57 10.31 9.14
C LYS A 286 28.60 10.07 7.98
N ASP A 287 27.83 8.98 8.03
CA ASP A 287 26.82 8.64 7.02
C ASP A 287 25.42 9.21 7.33
N ARG A 288 25.28 10.14 8.29
CA ARG A 288 24.00 10.68 8.80
C ARG A 288 23.04 11.09 7.71
N GLU A 289 23.49 11.85 6.71
CA GLU A 289 22.62 12.30 5.60
C GLU A 289 22.03 11.12 4.80
N LYS A 290 22.81 10.06 4.57
CA LYS A 290 22.33 8.85 3.89
C LYS A 290 21.32 8.10 4.76
N ILE A 291 21.55 8.06 6.07
CA ILE A 291 20.67 7.44 7.05
C ILE A 291 19.35 8.22 7.14
N GLU A 292 19.41 9.56 7.20
CA GLU A 292 18.25 10.46 7.18
C GLU A 292 17.48 10.33 5.86
N SER A 293 18.18 10.30 4.72
CA SER A 293 17.55 10.12 3.40
C SER A 293 16.83 8.77 3.26
N ALA A 294 17.41 7.70 3.79
CA ALA A 294 16.76 6.39 3.83
C ALA A 294 15.49 6.41 4.72
N CYS A 295 15.53 7.08 5.87
CA CYS A 295 14.36 7.24 6.75
C CYS A 295 13.28 8.16 6.13
N ASP A 296 13.70 9.25 5.47
CA ASP A 296 12.82 10.23 4.83
C ASP A 296 12.15 9.66 3.56
N SER A 297 12.74 8.65 2.92
CA SER A 297 12.29 8.11 1.63
C SER A 297 10.82 7.69 1.63
N CYS A 298 10.35 7.05 2.71
CA CYS A 298 8.96 6.63 2.84
C CYS A 298 7.99 7.81 2.93
N ILE A 299 8.37 8.86 3.66
CA ILE A 299 7.59 10.11 3.80
C ILE A 299 7.55 10.86 2.47
N VAL A 300 8.67 10.90 1.72
CA VAL A 300 8.75 11.54 0.40
C VAL A 300 7.86 10.82 -0.62
N VAL A 301 7.94 9.49 -0.70
CA VAL A 301 7.08 8.70 -1.60
C VAL A 301 5.61 8.87 -1.23
N TRP A 302 5.28 8.84 0.06
CA TRP A 302 3.92 9.09 0.52
C TRP A 302 3.42 10.48 0.09
N LEU A 303 4.18 11.55 0.34
CA LEU A 303 3.76 12.90 0.00
C LEU A 303 3.55 13.07 -1.52
N ARG A 304 4.48 12.57 -2.33
CA ARG A 304 4.37 12.60 -3.79
C ARG A 304 3.18 11.77 -4.29
N SER A 305 2.87 10.66 -3.61
CA SER A 305 1.70 9.84 -3.93
C SER A 305 0.40 10.60 -3.68
N MET A 306 0.30 11.30 -2.55
CA MET A 306 -0.86 12.15 -2.24
C MET A 306 -1.02 13.29 -3.26
N GLN A 307 0.07 13.97 -3.61
CA GLN A 307 0.08 15.00 -4.65
C GLN A 307 -0.38 14.45 -6.01
N LYS A 308 0.11 13.27 -6.41
CA LYS A 308 -0.29 12.61 -7.67
C LYS A 308 -1.77 12.24 -7.69
N LEU A 309 -2.35 11.91 -6.54
CA LEU A 309 -3.77 11.61 -6.38
C LEU A 309 -4.64 12.87 -6.24
N GLY A 310 -4.03 14.06 -6.21
CA GLY A 310 -4.71 15.34 -6.00
C GLY A 310 -5.33 15.46 -4.61
N VAL A 311 -4.71 14.79 -3.64
CA VAL A 311 -5.05 14.81 -2.21
C VAL A 311 -4.22 15.93 -1.55
N PRO A 312 -4.86 16.98 -0.98
CA PRO A 312 -4.13 18.02 -0.28
C PRO A 312 -3.54 17.45 1.01
N VAL A 313 -2.26 17.74 1.26
CA VAL A 313 -1.57 17.34 2.49
C VAL A 313 -1.22 18.59 3.27
N THR A 314 -1.81 18.74 4.45
CA THR A 314 -1.48 19.85 5.33
C THR A 314 -0.17 19.58 6.06
N GLY A 315 0.41 20.64 6.63
CA GLY A 315 1.60 20.48 7.45
C GLY A 315 1.40 19.59 8.67
N THR A 316 0.20 19.54 9.24
CA THR A 316 -0.12 18.66 10.37
C THR A 316 -0.17 17.20 9.93
N MET A 317 -0.82 16.91 8.80
CA MET A 317 -0.86 15.56 8.22
C MET A 317 0.53 15.03 7.90
N LEU A 318 1.43 15.87 7.37
CA LEU A 318 2.82 15.49 7.13
C LEU A 318 3.56 15.16 8.44
N SER A 319 3.34 15.95 9.50
CA SER A 319 3.94 15.69 10.80
C SER A 319 3.41 14.39 11.43
N GLU A 320 2.09 14.17 11.41
CA GLU A 320 1.46 12.95 11.90
C GLU A 320 1.96 11.70 11.16
N HIS A 321 1.97 11.73 9.83
CA HIS A 321 2.48 10.61 9.04
C HIS A 321 3.96 10.33 9.33
N ALA A 322 4.77 11.37 9.52
CA ALA A 322 6.16 11.20 9.90
C ALA A 322 6.33 10.55 11.28
N LEU A 323 5.45 10.86 12.24
CA LEU A 323 5.43 10.22 13.56
C LEU A 323 5.00 8.75 13.47
N ASP A 324 4.01 8.43 12.63
CA ASP A 324 3.59 7.04 12.39
C ASP A 324 4.72 6.23 11.78
N VAL A 325 5.40 6.80 10.78
CA VAL A 325 6.62 6.22 10.21
C VAL A 325 7.67 6.02 11.31
N ALA A 326 7.94 7.04 12.13
CA ALA A 326 8.92 6.93 13.21
C ALA A 326 8.56 5.81 14.21
N LYS A 327 7.28 5.65 14.53
CA LYS A 327 6.78 4.57 15.39
C LYS A 327 6.90 3.19 14.73
N GLU A 328 6.53 3.05 13.45
CA GLU A 328 6.74 1.81 12.66
C GLU A 328 8.22 1.40 12.63
N LEU A 329 9.10 2.41 12.70
CA LEU A 329 10.54 2.28 12.71
C LEU A 329 11.15 2.09 14.11
N GLY A 330 10.32 2.03 15.15
CA GLY A 330 10.76 1.85 16.54
C GLY A 330 11.54 3.04 17.11
N ILE A 331 11.35 4.23 16.54
CA ILE A 331 11.94 5.48 17.05
C ILE A 331 11.06 5.98 18.20
N ASP A 332 11.68 6.19 19.36
CA ASP A 332 11.03 6.73 20.54
C ASP A 332 10.43 8.12 20.25
N SER A 333 9.17 8.35 20.66
CA SER A 333 8.45 9.60 20.43
C SER A 333 9.11 10.83 21.07
N ALA A 334 9.94 10.66 22.10
CA ALA A 334 10.72 11.74 22.68
C ALA A 334 11.87 12.20 21.76
N LEU A 335 12.36 11.33 20.86
CA LEU A 335 13.50 11.58 19.97
C LEU A 335 13.10 12.14 18.60
N PHE A 336 11.81 12.11 18.27
CA PHE A 336 11.29 12.66 17.02
C PHE A 336 9.88 13.22 17.21
N THR A 337 9.77 14.55 17.13
CA THR A 337 8.52 15.29 17.35
C THR A 337 7.87 15.79 16.06
N ALA A 338 8.47 15.51 14.90
CA ALA A 338 8.03 16.02 13.59
C ALA A 338 7.71 17.53 13.59
N SER A 339 8.54 18.33 14.28
CA SER A 339 8.30 19.76 14.54
C SER A 339 8.14 20.60 13.27
N VAL A 340 7.58 21.81 13.40
CA VAL A 340 7.45 22.77 12.28
C VAL A 340 8.79 23.06 11.62
N THR A 341 9.87 23.15 12.40
CA THR A 341 11.24 23.36 11.90
C THR A 341 11.74 22.15 11.12
N TRP A 342 11.52 20.94 11.65
CA TRP A 342 11.82 19.70 10.90
C TRP A 342 11.06 19.68 9.57
N ARG A 343 9.76 19.99 9.59
CA ARG A 343 8.89 20.00 8.40
C ARG A 343 9.40 20.96 7.33
N LYS A 344 9.74 22.20 7.71
CA LYS A 344 10.32 23.19 6.79
C LYS A 344 11.63 22.69 6.19
N SER A 345 12.51 22.11 7.02
CA SER A 345 13.79 21.56 6.57
C SER A 345 13.59 20.37 5.64
N PHE A 346 12.71 19.43 5.98
CA PHE A 346 12.34 18.27 5.17
C PHE A 346 11.83 18.69 3.79
N LEU A 347 10.86 19.60 3.73
CA LEU A 347 10.32 20.11 2.46
C LEU A 347 11.41 20.77 1.61
N LYS A 348 12.28 21.59 2.22
CA LYS A 348 13.41 22.24 1.55
C LYS A 348 14.42 21.23 1.00
N ARG A 349 14.87 20.26 1.81
CA ARG A 349 15.86 19.23 1.42
C ARG A 349 15.38 18.39 0.23
N HIS A 350 14.08 18.07 0.22
CA HIS A 350 13.49 17.20 -0.80
C HIS A 350 12.84 17.94 -1.99
N LYS A 351 12.94 19.28 -2.01
CA LYS A 351 12.35 20.15 -3.05
C LYS A 351 10.84 19.92 -3.20
N LEU A 352 10.15 19.79 -2.07
CA LEU A 352 8.72 19.54 -2.00
C LEU A 352 7.98 20.83 -1.64
N ALA A 353 6.85 21.07 -2.29
CA ALA A 353 5.88 22.09 -1.91
C ALA A 353 4.70 21.43 -1.20
N MET A 354 4.03 22.15 -0.30
CA MET A 354 2.75 21.73 0.29
C MET A 354 1.60 22.45 -0.39
#